data_AF-A0A150KKU3-F1
#
_entry.id   AF-A0A150KKU3-F1
#
_cell.length_a   1.000
_cell.length_b   1.000
_cell.length_c   1.000
_cell.angle_alpha   90.00
_cell.angle_beta   90.00
_cell.angle_gamma   90.00
#
_symmetry.space_group_name_H-M   'P 1'
#
loop_
_entity.id
_entity.type
_entity.pdbx_description
1 polymer ?
#
loop_
_entity_poly.entity_id
_entity_poly.type
_entity_poly.pdbx_seq_one_letter_code
_entity_poly.pdbx_strand_id
1 'polypeptide(L)'
;MVIFFKPSENELQAEEYKKRFWNVVKFLNENDPEPWPPNVPEDPNHPEWEFCFGGEPIFLVCRAPFYSDRKSRFTSHGLEITMQPRGTLDDITADTKKGQQVRKIIRERLKNYDMIDSHPDIGDYGDPTNREWRQYLLPETNEESVVRCPITGRTVKL
;
A
#
# COMPACT_ATOMS: atom_id res chain seq x y z
N MET A 1 9.11 9.21 -0.92
CA MET A 1 8.94 10.03 0.31
C MET A 1 8.53 9.13 1.46
N VAL A 2 8.86 9.46 2.71
CA VAL A 2 8.39 8.71 3.89
C VAL A 2 7.75 9.68 4.87
N ILE A 3 6.57 9.35 5.38
CA ILE A 3 5.85 10.10 6.41
C ILE A 3 6.01 9.35 7.74
N PHE A 4 6.52 10.06 8.75
CA PHE A 4 6.66 9.57 10.11
C PHE A 4 5.61 10.22 11.01
N PHE A 5 4.93 9.42 11.81
CA PHE A 5 3.98 9.92 12.80
C PHE A 5 4.59 9.86 14.19
N LYS A 6 4.32 10.87 15.01
CA LYS A 6 4.75 10.87 16.41
C LYS A 6 4.26 9.57 17.08
N PRO A 7 5.14 8.79 17.72
CA PRO A 7 4.73 7.61 18.46
C PRO A 7 3.72 7.97 19.56
N SER A 8 2.79 7.04 19.81
CA SER A 8 1.87 7.15 20.94
C SER A 8 2.62 6.95 22.25
N GLU A 9 2.23 7.68 23.30
CA GLU A 9 2.79 7.50 24.65
C GLU A 9 2.41 6.14 25.25
N ASN A 10 1.24 5.61 24.86
CA ASN A 10 0.77 4.27 25.21
C ASN A 10 0.87 3.33 24.01
N GLU A 11 1.06 2.04 24.28
CA GLU A 11 0.96 0.99 23.27
C GLU A 11 -0.43 0.99 22.63
N LEU A 12 -0.46 0.91 21.30
CA LEU A 12 -1.70 0.88 20.52
C LEU A 12 -1.94 -0.52 19.99
N GLN A 13 -3.22 -0.91 19.94
CA GLN A 13 -3.65 -2.11 19.25
C GLN A 13 -3.48 -1.96 17.73
N ALA A 14 -3.33 -3.09 17.02
CA ALA A 14 -3.16 -3.10 15.57
C ALA A 14 -4.25 -2.30 14.84
N GLU A 15 -5.51 -2.45 15.26
CA GLU A 15 -6.65 -1.78 14.64
C GLU A 15 -6.56 -0.25 14.67
N GLU A 16 -5.97 0.33 15.73
CA GLU A 16 -5.75 1.77 15.81
C GLU A 16 -4.74 2.26 14.77
N TYR A 17 -3.69 1.48 14.50
CA TYR A 17 -2.75 1.79 13.42
C TYR A 17 -3.41 1.66 12.04
N LYS A 18 -4.20 0.59 11.82
CA LYS A 18 -4.93 0.36 10.56
C LYS A 18 -5.90 1.51 10.27
N LYS A 19 -6.66 1.94 11.28
CA LYS A 19 -7.56 3.10 11.21
C LYS A 19 -6.81 4.40 10.93
N ARG A 20 -5.69 4.66 11.61
CA ARG A 20 -4.86 5.86 11.38
C ARG A 20 -4.32 5.89 9.95
N PHE A 21 -3.81 4.76 9.46
CA PHE A 21 -3.34 4.64 8.08
C PHE A 21 -4.43 5.07 7.09
N TRP A 22 -5.61 4.45 7.15
CA TRP A 22 -6.69 4.76 6.21
C TRP A 22 -7.25 6.17 6.36
N ASN A 23 -7.27 6.73 7.57
CA ASN A 23 -7.63 8.13 7.79
C ASN A 23 -6.65 9.09 7.11
N VAL A 24 -5.34 8.81 7.15
CA VAL A 24 -4.33 9.60 6.44
C VAL A 24 -4.54 9.52 4.94
N VAL A 25 -4.71 8.31 4.41
CA VAL A 25 -4.91 8.12 2.96
C VAL A 25 -6.19 8.82 2.48
N LYS A 26 -7.28 8.72 3.25
CA LYS A 26 -8.52 9.45 2.99
C LYS A 26 -8.32 10.96 3.03
N PHE A 27 -7.63 11.48 4.05
CA PHE A 27 -7.33 12.90 4.18
C PHE A 27 -6.53 13.41 2.96
N LEU A 28 -5.49 12.67 2.54
CA LEU A 28 -4.72 13.01 1.35
C LEU A 28 -5.58 12.98 0.08
N ASN A 29 -6.45 11.99 -0.08
CA ASN A 29 -7.36 11.91 -1.23
C ASN A 29 -8.33 13.12 -1.31
N GLU A 30 -8.86 13.57 -0.17
CA GLU A 30 -9.81 14.69 -0.08
C GLU A 30 -9.15 16.07 -0.22
N ASN A 31 -7.84 16.15 0.05
CA ASN A 31 -7.03 17.38 0.06
C ASN A 31 -5.91 17.35 -0.98
N ASP A 32 -6.03 16.49 -1.99
CA ASP A 32 -5.11 16.51 -3.12
C ASP A 32 -5.18 17.88 -3.83
N PRO A 33 -4.05 18.57 -4.02
CA PRO A 33 -4.01 19.83 -4.75
C PRO A 33 -4.36 19.68 -6.24
N GLU A 34 -4.17 18.49 -6.81
CA GLU A 34 -4.36 18.24 -8.24
C GLU A 34 -5.64 17.41 -8.51
N PRO A 35 -6.26 17.53 -9.70
CA PRO A 35 -7.35 16.67 -10.10
C PRO A 35 -6.89 15.21 -10.21
N TRP A 36 -7.84 14.28 -10.15
CA TRP A 36 -7.55 12.87 -10.36
C TRP A 36 -7.03 12.67 -11.80
N PRO A 37 -5.96 11.91 -12.03
CA PRO A 37 -5.41 11.73 -13.37
C PRO A 37 -6.43 11.09 -14.32
N PRO A 38 -6.66 11.64 -15.52
CA PRO A 38 -7.71 11.15 -16.43
C PRO A 38 -7.44 9.73 -16.98
N ASN A 39 -6.20 9.26 -16.88
CA ASN A 39 -5.76 7.94 -17.31
C ASN A 39 -5.80 6.88 -16.20
N VAL A 40 -6.20 7.23 -14.98
CA VAL A 40 -6.34 6.29 -13.87
C VAL A 40 -7.84 6.11 -13.56
N PRO A 41 -8.36 4.87 -13.53
CA PRO A 41 -9.75 4.60 -13.15
C PRO A 41 -10.10 5.22 -11.79
N GLU A 42 -11.36 5.63 -11.63
CA GLU A 42 -11.86 6.16 -10.33
C GLU A 42 -12.44 5.07 -9.41
N ASP A 43 -12.88 3.94 -9.98
CA ASP A 43 -13.42 2.82 -9.21
C ASP A 43 -12.29 2.03 -8.52
N PRO A 44 -12.22 1.97 -7.18
CA PRO A 44 -11.22 1.20 -6.46
C PRO A 44 -11.26 -0.31 -6.72
N ASN A 45 -12.33 -0.80 -7.36
CA ASN A 45 -12.42 -2.18 -7.82
C ASN A 45 -11.97 -2.36 -9.28
N HIS A 46 -11.41 -1.36 -9.94
CA HIS A 46 -10.76 -1.54 -11.22
C HIS A 46 -9.33 -2.12 -11.00
N PRO A 47 -8.87 -3.10 -11.80
CA PRO A 47 -7.52 -3.68 -11.68
C PRO A 47 -6.38 -2.67 -11.81
N GLU A 48 -6.62 -1.62 -12.60
CA GLU A 48 -5.69 -0.51 -12.83
C GLU A 48 -5.94 0.70 -11.91
N TRP A 49 -6.83 0.58 -10.93
CA TRP A 49 -6.97 1.64 -9.94
C TRP A 49 -5.75 1.67 -9.01
N GLU A 50 -5.22 2.86 -8.75
CA GLU A 50 -4.19 3.12 -7.75
C GLU A 50 -4.49 4.46 -7.07
N PHE A 51 -4.16 4.59 -5.78
CA PHE A 51 -4.25 5.87 -5.09
C PHE A 51 -3.39 6.92 -5.79
N CYS A 52 -3.95 8.10 -6.07
CA CYS A 52 -3.22 9.22 -6.66
C CYS A 52 -3.11 10.39 -5.69
N PHE A 53 -1.98 11.09 -5.73
CA PHE A 53 -1.77 12.34 -5.02
C PHE A 53 -0.85 13.27 -5.82
N GLY A 54 -1.23 14.53 -6.01
CA GLY A 54 -0.46 15.50 -6.80
C GLY A 54 -0.39 15.15 -8.28
N GLY A 55 -1.46 14.54 -8.83
CA GLY A 55 -1.53 14.13 -10.23
C GLY A 55 -0.75 12.84 -10.56
N GLU A 56 -0.16 12.18 -9.57
CA GLU A 56 0.68 10.99 -9.76
C GLU A 56 0.06 9.77 -9.06
N PRO A 57 0.07 8.58 -9.70
CA PRO A 57 -0.24 7.31 -9.03
C PRO A 57 0.86 6.95 -8.02
N ILE A 58 0.45 6.64 -6.78
CA ILE A 58 1.33 6.40 -5.66
C ILE A 58 1.05 5.02 -5.06
N PHE A 59 2.05 4.15 -5.08
CA PHE A 59 2.07 2.94 -4.26
C PHE A 59 2.42 3.29 -2.82
N LEU A 60 1.60 2.82 -1.88
CA LEU A 60 1.78 3.06 -0.46
C LEU A 60 2.32 1.82 0.24
N VAL A 61 3.20 2.02 1.22
CA VAL A 61 3.68 0.96 2.10
C VAL A 61 3.53 1.42 3.54
N CYS A 62 2.58 0.82 4.26
CA CYS A 62 2.48 0.96 5.70
C CYS A 62 3.55 0.14 6.41
N ARG A 63 4.19 0.75 7.42
CA ARG A 63 4.94 0.04 8.46
C ARG A 63 4.45 0.46 9.84
N ALA A 64 4.38 -0.50 10.77
CA ALA A 64 3.91 -0.24 12.12
C ALA A 64 4.45 -1.26 13.14
N PRO A 65 4.38 -0.97 14.45
CA PRO A 65 4.90 -1.86 15.50
C PRO A 65 4.14 -3.18 15.65
N PHE A 66 2.87 -3.24 15.20
CA PHE A 66 2.03 -4.42 15.39
C PHE A 66 2.46 -5.62 14.51
N TYR A 67 3.30 -5.42 13.50
CA TYR A 67 3.79 -6.53 12.68
C TYR A 67 4.86 -7.35 13.42
N SER A 68 4.44 -8.47 14.01
CA SER A 68 5.35 -9.43 14.64
C SER A 68 6.19 -10.19 13.60
N ASP A 69 5.52 -10.87 12.67
CA ASP A 69 6.16 -11.87 11.80
C ASP A 69 6.49 -11.31 10.41
N ARG A 70 5.79 -10.25 10.00
CA ARG A 70 6.06 -9.53 8.76
C ARG A 70 7.09 -8.42 8.98
N LYS A 71 8.35 -8.80 9.20
CA LYS A 71 9.46 -7.88 9.50
C LYS A 71 9.65 -6.78 8.47
N SER A 72 9.37 -7.06 7.20
CA SER A 72 9.37 -6.11 6.08
C SER A 72 8.38 -4.94 6.27
N ARG A 73 7.37 -5.12 7.11
CA ARG A 73 6.39 -4.08 7.49
C ARG A 73 6.55 -3.60 8.93
N PHE A 74 7.49 -4.13 9.70
CA PHE A 74 7.73 -3.70 11.07
C PHE A 74 8.52 -2.39 11.14
N THR A 75 8.18 -1.53 12.11
CA THR A 75 9.03 -0.44 12.62
C THR A 75 8.73 -0.22 14.11
N SER A 76 9.72 0.18 14.89
CA SER A 76 9.58 0.42 16.33
C SER A 76 9.10 1.84 16.68
N HIS A 77 9.04 2.75 15.72
CA HIS A 77 8.84 4.18 15.97
C HIS A 77 7.37 4.65 15.92
N GLY A 78 6.44 3.78 15.54
CA GLY A 78 5.02 4.12 15.35
C GLY A 78 4.58 3.89 13.91
N LEU A 79 3.60 4.67 13.43
CA LEU A 79 3.15 4.57 12.05
C LEU A 79 4.18 5.21 11.11
N GLU A 80 4.53 4.51 10.05
CA GLU A 80 5.31 5.02 8.93
C GLU A 80 4.58 4.71 7.62
N ILE A 81 4.57 5.66 6.68
CA ILE A 81 4.00 5.47 5.35
C ILE A 81 5.05 5.86 4.32
N THR A 82 5.50 4.90 3.52
CA THR A 82 6.31 5.20 2.34
C THR A 82 5.39 5.45 1.16
N MET A 83 5.61 6.56 0.46
CA MET A 83 4.91 6.96 -0.76
C MET A 83 5.87 6.84 -1.95
N GLN A 84 5.53 5.98 -2.90
CA GLN A 84 6.36 5.63 -4.05
C GLN A 84 5.58 5.92 -5.34
N PRO A 85 5.95 6.94 -6.11
CA PRO A 85 5.33 7.17 -7.43
C PRO A 85 5.50 5.94 -8.32
N ARG A 86 4.46 5.59 -9.07
CA ARG A 86 4.39 4.40 -9.91
C ARG A 86 5.59 4.25 -10.85
N GLY A 87 6.02 5.34 -11.49
CA GLY A 87 7.16 5.33 -12.42
C GLY A 87 8.48 4.84 -11.79
N THR A 88 8.60 4.88 -10.47
CA THR A 88 9.77 4.30 -9.77
C THR A 88 9.76 2.76 -9.75
N LEU A 89 8.65 2.13 -10.14
CA LEU A 89 8.42 0.69 -10.15
C LEU A 89 8.40 0.09 -11.57
N ASP A 90 8.56 0.91 -12.61
CA ASP A 90 8.49 0.47 -14.02
C ASP A 90 9.56 -0.59 -14.35
N ASP A 91 10.73 -0.49 -13.72
CA ASP A 91 11.83 -1.43 -13.89
C ASP A 91 11.60 -2.80 -13.23
N ILE A 92 10.53 -2.94 -12.43
CA ILE A 92 10.19 -4.14 -11.68
C ILE A 92 8.83 -4.71 -12.07
N THR A 93 8.28 -4.38 -13.23
CA THR A 93 6.99 -4.91 -13.71
C THR A 93 7.09 -6.38 -14.14
N ALA A 94 5.97 -7.11 -14.07
CA ALA A 94 5.95 -8.55 -14.34
C ALA A 94 5.96 -8.93 -15.84
N ASP A 95 5.73 -7.96 -16.73
CA ASP A 95 5.66 -8.12 -18.18
C ASP A 95 7.05 -8.12 -18.85
N THR A 96 8.10 -7.72 -18.14
CA THR A 96 9.48 -7.72 -18.66
C THR A 96 10.34 -8.81 -18.03
N LYS A 97 11.30 -9.37 -18.79
CA LYS A 97 12.25 -10.37 -18.27
C LYS A 97 13.08 -9.83 -17.09
N LYS A 98 13.53 -8.58 -17.20
CA LYS A 98 14.29 -7.89 -16.14
C LYS A 98 13.43 -7.76 -14.88
N GLY A 99 12.21 -7.25 -15.01
CA GLY A 99 11.31 -7.06 -13.87
C GLY A 99 10.91 -8.38 -13.21
N GLN A 100 10.66 -9.45 -13.97
CA GLN A 100 10.45 -10.80 -13.44
C GLN A 100 11.63 -11.31 -12.59
N GLN A 101 12.86 -11.11 -13.07
CA GLN A 101 14.07 -11.48 -12.33
C GLN A 101 14.23 -10.67 -11.04
N VAL A 102 14.01 -9.36 -11.09
CA VAL A 102 14.07 -8.49 -9.91
C VAL A 102 13.01 -8.89 -8.89
N ARG A 103 11.75 -9.11 -9.32
CA ARG A 103 10.67 -9.59 -8.45
C ARG A 103 11.01 -10.93 -7.81
N LYS A 104 11.59 -11.87 -8.56
CA LYS A 104 12.04 -13.16 -8.00
C LYS A 104 13.02 -12.96 -6.85
N ILE A 105 14.04 -12.11 -7.05
CA ILE A 105 15.04 -11.78 -6.02
C ILE A 105 14.37 -11.11 -4.80
N ILE A 106 13.46 -10.17 -5.01
CA ILE A 106 12.72 -9.51 -3.93
C ILE A 106 11.91 -10.54 -3.13
N ARG A 107 11.16 -11.42 -3.80
CA ARG A 107 10.37 -12.48 -3.17
C ARG A 107 11.24 -13.45 -2.37
N GLU A 108 12.38 -13.87 -2.92
CA GLU A 108 13.34 -14.73 -2.20
C GLU A 108 13.93 -14.05 -0.96
N ARG A 109 14.26 -12.75 -1.05
CA ARG A 109 14.74 -11.97 0.11
C ARG A 109 13.67 -11.83 1.18
N LEU A 110 12.43 -11.51 0.79
CA LEU A 110 11.31 -11.40 1.72
C LEU A 110 11.05 -12.73 2.42
N LYS A 111 11.08 -13.86 1.70
CA LYS A 111 10.92 -15.19 2.29
C LYS A 111 11.97 -15.52 3.36
N ASN A 112 13.19 -15.03 3.20
CA ASN A 112 14.26 -15.24 4.19
C ASN A 112 14.25 -14.22 5.33
N TYR A 113 13.53 -13.09 5.17
CA TYR A 113 13.52 -11.98 6.11
C TYR A 113 12.27 -11.97 6.99
N ASP A 114 11.11 -12.25 6.40
CA ASP A 114 9.84 -12.37 7.10
C ASP A 114 9.72 -13.77 7.71
N MET A 115 9.07 -13.84 8.87
CA MET A 115 8.75 -15.08 9.58
C MET A 115 7.39 -15.65 9.16
N ILE A 116 6.75 -15.03 8.16
CA ILE A 116 5.47 -15.43 7.57
C ILE A 116 5.61 -15.44 6.04
N ASP A 117 4.88 -16.32 5.38
CA ASP A 117 4.83 -16.35 3.92
C ASP A 117 4.25 -15.05 3.34
N SER A 118 4.53 -14.82 2.05
CA SER A 118 3.95 -13.72 1.28
C SER A 118 2.42 -13.72 1.41
N HIS A 119 1.85 -12.54 1.69
CA HIS A 119 0.41 -12.40 1.80
C HIS A 119 -0.28 -12.72 0.45
N PRO A 120 -1.45 -13.39 0.44
CA PRO A 120 -2.18 -13.72 -0.79
C PRO A 120 -2.56 -12.52 -1.66
N ASP A 121 -2.78 -11.36 -1.05
CA ASP A 121 -3.08 -10.11 -1.78
C ASP A 121 -1.85 -9.46 -2.44
N ILE A 122 -0.63 -9.98 -2.24
CA ILE A 122 0.55 -9.48 -2.96
C ILE A 122 0.50 -10.00 -4.40
N GLY A 123 0.27 -9.10 -5.35
CA GLY A 123 0.10 -9.44 -6.75
C GLY A 123 0.71 -8.42 -7.71
N ASP A 124 0.39 -8.58 -8.98
CA ASP A 124 0.84 -7.70 -10.05
C ASP A 124 -0.22 -6.60 -10.30
N TYR A 125 0.26 -5.42 -10.69
CA TYR A 125 -0.64 -4.33 -11.08
C TYR A 125 -1.39 -4.68 -12.35
N GLY A 126 -2.67 -4.31 -12.43
CA GLY A 126 -3.50 -4.53 -13.59
C GLY A 126 -4.01 -5.97 -13.73
N ASP A 127 -3.57 -6.91 -12.87
CA ASP A 127 -4.13 -8.25 -12.83
C ASP A 127 -5.63 -8.17 -12.47
N PRO A 128 -6.54 -8.74 -13.31
CA PRO A 128 -7.98 -8.69 -13.08
C PRO A 128 -8.43 -9.19 -11.71
N THR A 129 -7.65 -10.07 -11.09
CA THR A 129 -7.92 -10.70 -9.79
C THR A 129 -7.30 -9.95 -8.60
N ASN A 130 -6.42 -8.98 -8.84
CA ASN A 130 -5.70 -8.24 -7.81
C ASN A 130 -6.19 -6.79 -7.68
N ARG A 131 -6.04 -6.19 -6.50
CA ARG A 131 -6.30 -4.76 -6.28
C ARG A 131 -5.15 -4.15 -5.50
N GLU A 132 -4.49 -3.14 -6.08
CA GLU A 132 -3.29 -2.51 -5.51
C GLU A 132 -3.48 -2.05 -4.06
N TRP A 133 -4.63 -1.46 -3.74
CA TRP A 133 -4.88 -0.94 -2.39
C TRP A 133 -4.86 -2.01 -1.29
N ARG A 134 -5.06 -3.29 -1.62
CA ARG A 134 -4.93 -4.38 -0.63
C ARG A 134 -3.49 -4.56 -0.16
N GLN A 135 -2.51 -4.15 -0.96
CA GLN A 135 -1.09 -4.27 -0.65
C GLN A 135 -0.55 -3.11 0.19
N TYR A 136 -1.30 -2.00 0.29
CA TYR A 136 -0.85 -0.79 0.98
C TYR A 136 -0.66 -1.01 2.48
N LEU A 137 -1.60 -1.76 3.07
CA LEU A 137 -1.64 -2.15 4.46
C LEU A 137 -2.05 -3.62 4.51
N LEU A 138 -1.06 -4.51 4.65
CA LEU A 138 -1.31 -5.93 4.76
C LEU A 138 -1.82 -6.28 6.17
N PRO A 139 -2.71 -7.27 6.32
CA PRO A 139 -3.01 -7.87 7.62
C PRO A 139 -1.76 -8.47 8.29
N GLU A 140 -1.89 -8.66 9.60
CA GLU A 140 -0.86 -9.28 10.45
C GLU A 140 -0.56 -10.71 10.00
N THR A 141 -1.63 -11.48 9.80
CA THR A 141 -1.60 -12.86 9.32
C THR A 141 -1.96 -12.92 7.84
N ASN A 142 -1.95 -14.12 7.26
CA ASN A 142 -2.39 -14.38 5.89
C ASN A 142 -3.83 -14.93 5.82
N GLU A 143 -4.56 -14.93 6.94
CA GLU A 143 -5.90 -15.52 7.06
C GLU A 143 -7.02 -14.53 6.73
N GLU A 144 -6.69 -13.25 6.65
CA GLU A 144 -7.63 -12.16 6.45
C GLU A 144 -7.19 -11.29 5.27
N SER A 145 -8.14 -10.55 4.70
CA SER A 145 -7.89 -9.55 3.67
C SER A 145 -8.76 -8.34 3.93
N VAL A 146 -8.32 -7.16 3.50
CA VAL A 146 -9.18 -5.98 3.49
C VAL A 146 -10.23 -6.17 2.39
N VAL A 147 -11.50 -6.36 2.79
CA VAL A 147 -12.57 -6.79 1.87
C VAL A 147 -13.11 -5.63 1.01
N ARG A 148 -13.02 -4.39 1.49
CA ARG A 148 -13.49 -3.19 0.78
C ARG A 148 -12.47 -2.07 0.92
N CYS A 149 -12.18 -1.38 -0.20
CA CYS A 149 -11.32 -0.22 -0.18
C CYS A 149 -11.93 0.88 0.73
N PRO A 150 -11.21 1.35 1.75
CA PRO A 150 -11.70 2.43 2.61
C PRO A 150 -11.74 3.79 1.92
N ILE A 151 -11.08 3.92 0.75
CA ILE A 151 -11.24 5.07 -0.13
C ILE A 151 -12.50 4.87 -0.95
N THR A 152 -13.53 5.65 -0.64
CA THR A 152 -14.68 5.83 -1.53
C THR A 152 -14.34 6.96 -2.51
N GLY A 153 -14.66 6.77 -3.80
CA GLY A 153 -14.29 7.69 -4.89
C GLY A 153 -14.52 9.17 -4.57
N ARG A 154 -13.71 10.06 -5.19
CA ARG A 154 -13.73 11.50 -4.90
C ARG A 154 -15.15 12.06 -5.05
N THR A 155 -15.57 12.84 -4.05
CA THR A 155 -16.60 13.84 -4.28
C THR A 155 -15.97 14.89 -5.18
N VAL A 156 -16.43 15.00 -6.42
CA VAL A 156 -16.01 16.07 -7.34
C VAL A 156 -16.26 17.40 -6.62
N LYS A 157 -15.19 18.14 -6.31
CA LYS A 157 -15.33 19.54 -5.88
C LYS A 157 -15.78 20.31 -7.12
N LEU A 158 -17.06 20.71 -7.13
CA LEU A 158 -17.66 21.60 -8.12
C LEU A 158 -16.97 22.98 -8.09
#